data_AF-A0A963ZUE1-F1
#
_entry.id   AF-A0A963ZUE1-F1
#
_cell.length_a   1.000
_cell.length_b   1.000
_cell.length_c   1.000
_cell.angle_alpha   90.00
_cell.angle_beta   90.00
_cell.angle_gamma   90.00
#
_symmetry.space_group_name_H-M   'P 1'
#
loop_
_entity.id
_entity.type
_entity.pdbx_description
1 polymer ?
#
loop_
_entity_poly.entity_id
_entity_poly.type
_entity_poly.pdbx_seq_one_letter_code
_entity_poly.pdbx_strand_id
1 'polypeptide(L)'
;MFAEKHYPESLNPEELDAYLSKGWYRMGQSIFTTHFLCFDQQFYSAIWVRQDLEGFGFGKRPRKLMRNNDRLFRHEIHQGKIDQVKERLYQRYRRSFPGILAPTLKDSLLDGEEINIYNTFEVCIYDGDQLVAFSFFDLGADSSASILGVYDPDYRQYSLGFYSMLLEMEYSMSLGLKYYYPGYVVPGYSRFEYKLRIGPVEYFHMETGEWLPYAAIKEEDIPIEKMREKLKAVQQKLSGSKLYCRVQYYPLFEASLFSFWRANYLDFPIVLNCTPENRDRPLLVVFDTKHDHYSLVQCSNFDDPNIVFNEGYLNNFSPTRFLTSLMVVNAFWAASDNPQEVAETLLDNLQREQG
;
A
#
# COMPACT_ATOMS: atom_id res chain seq x y z
N MET A 1 2.16 14.02 0.28
CA MET A 1 2.99 12.82 0.40
C MET A 1 2.13 11.60 0.18
N PHE A 2 2.59 10.64 -0.61
CA PHE A 2 1.85 9.41 -0.94
C PHE A 2 2.20 8.21 -0.09
N ALA A 3 3.28 8.31 0.69
CA ALA A 3 3.69 7.29 1.63
C ALA A 3 4.32 7.95 2.86
N GLU A 4 3.86 7.54 4.03
CA GLU A 4 4.29 8.08 5.32
C GLU A 4 4.29 6.97 6.38
N LYS A 5 5.17 7.08 7.37
CA LYS A 5 5.35 6.08 8.43
C LYS A 5 5.62 6.75 9.77
N HIS A 6 4.87 6.34 10.79
CA HIS A 6 4.98 6.81 12.17
C HIS A 6 5.46 5.68 13.09
N TYR A 7 6.20 6.06 14.13
CA TYR A 7 6.78 5.15 15.13
C TYR A 7 6.29 5.53 16.54
N PRO A 8 5.01 5.27 16.85
CA PRO A 8 4.47 5.57 18.18
C PRO A 8 5.11 4.65 19.24
N GLU A 9 5.40 5.19 20.42
CA GLU A 9 5.89 4.39 21.57
C GLU A 9 4.80 3.49 22.16
N SER A 10 3.54 3.91 22.03
CA SER A 10 2.35 3.16 22.41
C SER A 10 1.20 3.55 21.49
N LEU A 11 0.26 2.66 21.24
CA LEU A 11 -0.94 2.95 20.45
C LEU A 11 -2.18 2.44 21.18
N ASN A 12 -3.04 3.35 21.66
CA ASN A 12 -4.30 2.95 22.26
C ASN A 12 -5.37 2.61 21.18
N PRO A 13 -6.46 1.93 21.54
CA PRO A 13 -7.48 1.51 20.59
C PRO A 13 -8.11 2.66 19.77
N GLU A 14 -8.32 3.83 20.38
CA GLU A 14 -8.89 5.01 19.72
C GLU A 14 -7.89 5.64 18.72
N GLU A 15 -6.60 5.65 19.06
CA GLU A 15 -5.54 6.09 18.15
C GLU A 15 -5.44 5.18 16.93
N LEU A 16 -5.53 3.86 17.13
CA LEU A 16 -5.58 2.90 16.03
C LEU A 16 -6.76 3.20 15.10
N ASP A 17 -7.97 3.43 15.64
CA ASP A 17 -9.14 3.81 14.83
C ASP A 17 -8.92 5.12 14.07
N ALA A 18 -8.28 6.12 14.70
CA ALA A 18 -7.98 7.40 14.07
C ALA A 18 -6.99 7.27 12.90
N TYR A 19 -6.07 6.31 12.96
CA TYR A 19 -5.19 5.96 11.85
C TYR A 19 -5.93 5.18 10.75
N LEU A 20 -6.60 4.09 11.12
CA LEU A 20 -7.30 3.22 10.18
C LEU A 20 -8.34 4.01 9.37
N SER A 21 -9.08 4.93 9.99
CA SER A 21 -10.05 5.80 9.32
C SER A 21 -9.46 6.73 8.27
N LYS A 22 -8.13 6.92 8.25
CA LYS A 22 -7.40 7.74 7.27
C LYS A 22 -6.62 6.91 6.26
N GLY A 23 -6.88 5.60 6.17
CA GLY A 23 -6.17 4.70 5.26
C GLY A 23 -4.74 4.41 5.71
N TRP A 24 -4.48 4.37 7.01
CA TRP A 24 -3.22 3.91 7.57
C TRP A 24 -3.34 2.47 8.07
N TYR A 25 -2.20 1.79 8.20
CA TYR A 25 -2.14 0.38 8.56
C TYR A 25 -0.87 0.02 9.29
N ARG A 26 -0.91 -1.06 10.07
CA ARG A 26 0.25 -1.56 10.81
C ARG A 26 1.33 -2.10 9.86
N MET A 27 2.58 -1.83 10.21
CA MET A 27 3.78 -2.50 9.72
C MET A 27 4.68 -2.80 10.92
N GLY A 28 4.68 -4.04 11.40
CA GLY A 28 5.41 -4.42 12.61
C GLY A 28 4.97 -3.60 13.83
N GLN A 29 5.89 -2.83 14.44
CA GLN A 29 5.61 -1.92 15.58
C GLN A 29 5.42 -0.46 15.16
N SER A 30 5.25 -0.23 13.86
CA SER A 30 4.99 1.10 13.29
C SER A 30 3.65 1.12 12.56
N ILE A 31 3.18 2.31 12.19
CA ILE A 31 1.96 2.51 11.42
C ILE A 31 2.28 3.36 10.19
N PHE A 32 1.80 2.96 9.03
CA PHE A 32 2.15 3.58 7.76
C PHE A 32 0.94 3.71 6.83
N THR A 33 1.06 4.59 5.84
CA THR A 33 0.19 4.58 4.67
C THR A 33 1.04 4.56 3.41
N THR A 34 0.51 3.96 2.36
CA THR A 34 1.05 4.02 1.00
C THR A 34 -0.09 3.98 0.01
N HIS A 35 0.06 4.65 -1.12
CA HIS A 35 -0.93 4.67 -2.19
C HIS A 35 -0.45 3.99 -3.47
N PHE A 36 0.83 3.61 -3.51
CA PHE A 36 1.45 3.00 -4.67
C PHE A 36 2.33 1.84 -4.27
N LEU A 37 2.48 0.87 -5.17
CA LEU A 37 3.30 -0.32 -4.98
C LEU A 37 4.14 -0.56 -6.22
N CYS A 38 5.37 -1.04 -6.02
CA CYS A 38 6.25 -1.50 -7.08
C CYS A 38 6.65 -2.96 -6.83
N PHE A 39 6.24 -3.85 -7.72
CA PHE A 39 6.72 -5.24 -7.75
C PHE A 39 6.79 -5.74 -9.19
N ASP A 40 7.75 -6.62 -9.47
CA ASP A 40 8.00 -7.17 -10.82
C ASP A 40 8.15 -6.09 -11.91
N GLN A 41 8.78 -4.95 -11.57
CA GLN A 41 8.95 -3.78 -12.45
C GLN A 41 7.64 -3.14 -12.95
N GLN A 42 6.53 -3.39 -12.25
CA GLN A 42 5.22 -2.81 -12.51
C GLN A 42 4.77 -1.97 -11.32
N PHE A 43 3.94 -0.96 -11.61
CA PHE A 43 3.48 0.03 -10.66
C PHE A 43 1.97 -0.06 -10.54
N TYR A 44 1.49 -0.07 -9.30
CA TYR A 44 0.07 -0.24 -9.00
C TYR A 44 -0.37 0.76 -7.95
N SER A 45 -1.67 0.98 -7.85
CA SER A 45 -2.27 1.68 -6.73
C SER A 45 -2.63 0.71 -5.60
N ALA A 46 -2.27 1.08 -4.37
CA ALA A 46 -2.79 0.44 -3.16
C ALA A 46 -4.09 1.13 -2.77
N ILE A 47 -5.21 0.41 -2.88
CA ILE A 47 -6.54 0.92 -2.53
C ILE A 47 -6.92 0.35 -1.17
N TRP A 48 -6.80 1.15 -0.12
CA TRP A 48 -7.23 0.78 1.23
C TRP A 48 -8.73 0.53 1.24
N VAL A 49 -9.14 -0.60 1.82
CA VAL A 49 -10.54 -0.98 1.92
C VAL A 49 -10.94 -1.25 3.36
N ARG A 50 -12.23 -1.10 3.65
CA ARG A 50 -12.86 -1.50 4.90
C ARG A 50 -14.24 -2.08 4.64
N GLN A 51 -14.75 -2.87 5.57
CA GLN A 51 -16.12 -3.34 5.59
C GLN A 51 -16.84 -2.67 6.75
N ASP A 52 -17.92 -1.96 6.45
CA ASP A 52 -18.92 -1.57 7.45
C ASP A 52 -19.62 -2.83 7.97
N LEU A 53 -19.60 -3.00 9.29
CA LEU A 53 -20.18 -4.11 10.02
C LEU A 53 -21.58 -3.79 10.56
N GLU A 54 -22.02 -2.52 10.53
CA GLU A 54 -23.33 -2.14 11.03
C GLU A 54 -24.44 -2.78 10.18
N GLY A 55 -25.26 -3.63 10.81
CA GLY A 55 -26.29 -4.41 10.12
C GLY A 55 -25.75 -5.41 9.09
N PHE A 56 -24.44 -5.66 9.09
CA PHE A 56 -23.80 -6.54 8.12
C PHE A 56 -24.21 -8.00 8.30
N GLY A 57 -24.36 -8.70 7.18
CA GLY A 57 -24.56 -10.15 7.15
C GLY A 57 -23.80 -10.78 6.00
N PHE A 58 -23.02 -11.82 6.29
CA PHE A 58 -22.24 -12.54 5.29
C PHE A 58 -23.10 -13.02 4.12
N GLY A 59 -22.63 -12.87 2.88
CA GLY A 59 -23.34 -13.38 1.70
C GLY A 59 -23.47 -14.91 1.61
N LYS A 60 -24.23 -15.41 0.62
CA LYS A 60 -24.47 -16.86 0.43
C LYS A 60 -23.18 -17.70 0.32
N ARG A 61 -22.17 -17.18 -0.39
CA ARG A 61 -20.90 -17.89 -0.64
C ARG A 61 -20.02 -17.96 0.64
N PRO A 62 -19.69 -16.86 1.33
CA PRO A 62 -19.00 -16.91 2.64
C PRO A 62 -19.71 -17.83 3.65
N ARG A 63 -21.04 -17.70 3.82
CA ARG A 63 -21.81 -18.59 4.72
C ARG A 63 -21.75 -20.07 4.36
N LYS A 64 -21.62 -20.41 3.08
CA LYS A 64 -21.43 -21.82 2.66
C LYS A 64 -20.03 -22.31 3.05
N LEU A 65 -19.02 -21.47 2.86
CA LEU A 65 -17.64 -21.81 3.25
C LEU A 65 -17.53 -22.02 4.76
N MET A 66 -18.00 -21.06 5.56
CA MET A 66 -17.98 -21.15 7.03
C MET A 66 -18.65 -22.45 7.49
N ARG A 67 -19.92 -22.69 7.11
CA ARG A 67 -20.65 -23.92 7.49
C ARG A 67 -19.97 -25.22 7.08
N ASN A 68 -19.22 -25.23 5.98
CA ASN A 68 -18.47 -26.41 5.57
C ASN A 68 -17.23 -26.61 6.45
N ASN A 69 -16.50 -25.53 6.69
CA ASN A 69 -15.28 -25.57 7.49
C ASN A 69 -15.57 -25.79 8.98
N ASP A 70 -16.66 -25.24 9.52
CA ASP A 70 -17.12 -25.45 10.91
C ASP A 70 -17.39 -26.93 11.24
N ARG A 71 -17.70 -27.75 10.22
CA ARG A 71 -17.93 -29.20 10.39
C ARG A 71 -16.64 -30.00 10.43
N LEU A 72 -15.56 -29.44 9.90
CA LEU A 72 -14.28 -30.12 9.68
C LEU A 72 -13.21 -29.66 10.65
N PHE A 73 -13.26 -28.39 11.05
CA PHE A 73 -12.22 -27.73 11.82
C PHE A 73 -12.79 -27.10 13.08
N ARG A 74 -12.06 -27.24 14.19
CA ARG A 74 -12.29 -26.44 15.40
C ARG A 74 -11.56 -25.12 15.24
N HIS A 75 -12.15 -24.02 15.70
CA HIS A 75 -11.47 -22.74 15.75
C HIS A 75 -11.55 -22.13 17.15
N GLU A 76 -10.55 -21.32 17.50
CA GLU A 76 -10.44 -20.60 18.77
C GLU A 76 -9.97 -19.17 18.49
N ILE A 77 -10.46 -18.22 19.29
CA ILE A 77 -10.09 -16.80 19.19
C ILE A 77 -9.72 -16.30 20.57
N HIS A 78 -8.51 -15.73 20.70
CA HIS A 78 -7.98 -15.24 21.97
C HIS A 78 -6.83 -14.25 21.73
N GLN A 79 -6.23 -13.75 22.81
CA GLN A 79 -5.07 -12.85 22.71
C GLN A 79 -3.96 -13.50 21.88
N GLY A 80 -3.36 -12.71 20.99
CA GLY A 80 -2.31 -13.15 20.07
C GLY A 80 -1.06 -13.62 20.82
N LYS A 81 -0.50 -14.75 20.38
CA LYS A 81 0.72 -15.31 20.97
C LYS A 81 1.59 -15.94 19.90
N ILE A 82 2.81 -15.44 19.77
CA ILE A 82 3.84 -16.10 18.96
C ILE A 82 4.38 -17.32 19.73
N ASP A 83 4.38 -18.47 19.09
CA ASP A 83 4.94 -19.71 19.64
C ASP A 83 5.62 -20.54 18.55
N GLN A 84 6.32 -21.60 18.96
CA GLN A 84 7.07 -22.46 18.04
C GLN A 84 6.17 -23.25 17.07
N VAL A 85 4.92 -23.55 17.45
CA VAL A 85 3.99 -24.28 16.57
C VAL A 85 3.58 -23.37 15.42
N LYS A 86 3.20 -22.13 15.71
CA LYS A 86 2.87 -21.10 14.71
C LYS A 86 4.05 -20.75 13.83
N GLU A 87 5.25 -20.60 14.41
CA GLU A 87 6.46 -20.31 13.64
C GLU A 87 6.76 -21.45 12.64
N ARG A 88 6.63 -22.73 13.04
CA ARG A 88 6.81 -23.85 12.12
C ARG A 88 5.82 -23.82 10.95
N LEU A 89 4.54 -23.52 11.23
CA LEU A 89 3.53 -23.41 10.20
C LEU A 89 3.78 -22.18 9.29
N TYR A 90 4.19 -21.05 9.85
CA TYR A 90 4.60 -19.87 9.10
C TYR A 90 5.76 -20.17 8.13
N GLN A 91 6.79 -20.88 8.58
CA GLN A 91 7.90 -21.29 7.71
C GLN A 91 7.45 -22.22 6.58
N ARG A 92 6.51 -23.14 6.83
CA ARG A 92 5.90 -23.97 5.77
C ARG A 92 5.15 -23.10 4.75
N TYR A 93 4.29 -22.21 5.23
CA TYR A 93 3.52 -21.30 4.38
C TYR A 93 4.43 -20.41 3.52
N ARG A 94 5.45 -19.79 4.14
CA ARG A 94 6.43 -18.92 3.48
C ARG A 94 7.15 -19.58 2.31
N ARG A 95 7.51 -20.86 2.40
CA ARG A 95 8.15 -21.61 1.31
C ARG A 95 7.25 -21.77 0.08
N SER A 96 5.94 -21.80 0.27
CA SER A 96 4.95 -21.93 -0.80
C SER A 96 4.42 -20.58 -1.31
N PHE A 97 4.75 -19.49 -0.62
CA PHE A 97 4.21 -18.17 -0.92
C PHE A 97 4.96 -17.54 -2.10
N PRO A 98 4.27 -17.12 -3.17
CA PRO A 98 4.91 -16.52 -4.33
C PRO A 98 5.28 -15.05 -4.01
N GLY A 99 6.30 -14.81 -3.20
CA GLY A 99 6.73 -13.46 -2.81
C GLY A 99 7.63 -13.49 -1.58
N ILE A 100 8.05 -12.31 -1.14
CA ILE A 100 8.89 -12.17 0.05
C ILE A 100 8.00 -11.91 1.25
N LEU A 101 8.10 -12.78 2.25
CA LEU A 101 7.56 -12.57 3.59
C LEU A 101 8.72 -12.40 4.58
N ALA A 102 8.43 -11.73 5.69
CA ALA A 102 9.36 -11.53 6.79
C ALA A 102 10.01 -12.87 7.22
N PRO A 103 11.27 -12.88 7.69
CA PRO A 103 11.96 -14.12 8.02
C PRO A 103 11.27 -14.91 9.13
N THR A 104 10.69 -14.25 10.14
CA THR A 104 9.95 -14.87 11.26
C THR A 104 8.64 -14.15 11.56
N LEU A 105 7.77 -14.76 12.38
CA LEU A 105 6.57 -14.08 12.90
C LEU A 105 6.94 -12.87 13.76
N LYS A 106 8.04 -12.97 14.51
CA LYS A 106 8.55 -11.87 15.34
C LYS A 106 8.95 -10.68 14.48
N ASP A 107 9.66 -10.91 13.38
CA ASP A 107 10.00 -9.84 12.43
C ASP A 107 8.73 -9.26 11.79
N SER A 108 7.75 -10.11 11.45
CA SER A 108 6.51 -9.68 10.79
C SER A 108 5.61 -8.80 11.68
N LEU A 109 5.53 -9.10 12.98
CA LEU A 109 4.59 -8.45 13.88
C LEU A 109 5.27 -7.45 14.81
N LEU A 110 6.50 -7.74 15.23
CA LEU A 110 7.19 -6.99 16.28
C LEU A 110 8.41 -6.20 15.77
N ASP A 111 8.74 -6.23 14.47
CA ASP A 111 9.97 -5.62 13.92
C ASP A 111 11.25 -6.03 14.68
N GLY A 112 11.26 -7.22 15.29
CA GLY A 112 12.36 -7.71 16.11
C GLY A 112 12.31 -7.32 17.60
N GLU A 113 11.36 -6.46 17.99
CA GLU A 113 11.13 -6.04 19.38
C GLU A 113 10.44 -7.13 20.23
N GLU A 114 10.48 -6.97 21.55
CA GLU A 114 9.80 -7.87 22.51
C GLU A 114 8.41 -7.37 22.94
N ILE A 115 8.12 -6.10 22.69
CA ILE A 115 6.86 -5.45 23.08
C ILE A 115 5.95 -5.38 21.86
N ASN A 116 4.65 -5.57 22.10
CA ASN A 116 3.61 -5.31 21.11
C ASN A 116 2.79 -4.11 21.55
N ILE A 117 2.89 -2.99 20.82
CA ILE A 117 2.13 -1.76 21.09
C ILE A 117 0.66 -1.87 20.71
N TYR A 118 0.27 -2.93 19.99
CA TYR A 118 -1.09 -3.15 19.51
C TYR A 118 -1.86 -4.16 20.38
N ASN A 119 -3.17 -3.99 20.46
CA ASN A 119 -4.06 -4.99 21.06
C ASN A 119 -4.35 -6.13 20.06
N THR A 120 -3.37 -7.01 19.88
CA THR A 120 -3.43 -8.09 18.90
C THR A 120 -4.13 -9.34 19.45
N PHE A 121 -5.11 -9.83 18.69
CA PHE A 121 -5.78 -11.10 18.85
C PHE A 121 -5.36 -12.07 17.74
N GLU A 122 -5.66 -13.35 17.94
CA GLU A 122 -5.46 -14.38 16.93
C GLU A 122 -6.67 -15.27 16.76
N VAL A 123 -6.87 -15.75 15.53
CA VAL A 123 -7.73 -16.89 15.21
C VAL A 123 -6.83 -18.10 15.03
N CYS A 124 -7.11 -19.22 15.69
CA CYS A 124 -6.44 -20.50 15.49
C CYS A 124 -7.42 -21.53 14.94
N ILE A 125 -7.06 -22.26 13.89
CA ILE A 125 -7.89 -23.28 13.24
C ILE A 125 -7.18 -24.62 13.30
N TYR A 126 -7.89 -25.64 13.78
CA TYR A 126 -7.38 -26.96 14.07
C TYR A 126 -8.12 -28.07 13.30
N ASP A 127 -7.35 -29.01 12.75
CA ASP A 127 -7.84 -30.34 12.35
C ASP A 127 -7.48 -31.33 13.47
N GLY A 128 -8.50 -31.72 14.26
CA GLY A 128 -8.30 -32.38 15.55
C GLY A 128 -7.46 -31.52 16.51
N ASP A 129 -6.24 -31.97 16.80
CA ASP A 129 -5.26 -31.28 17.66
C ASP A 129 -4.18 -30.54 16.86
N GLN A 130 -4.14 -30.72 15.53
CA GLN A 130 -3.13 -30.09 14.68
C GLN A 130 -3.56 -28.68 14.31
N LEU A 131 -2.73 -27.67 14.59
CA LEU A 131 -2.91 -26.32 14.08
C LEU A 131 -2.64 -26.30 12.57
N VAL A 132 -3.67 -25.96 11.78
CA VAL A 132 -3.62 -25.97 10.30
C VAL A 132 -3.75 -24.59 9.68
N ALA A 133 -4.24 -23.60 10.42
CA ALA A 133 -4.18 -22.20 10.04
C ALA A 133 -4.27 -21.29 11.26
N PHE A 134 -3.76 -20.07 11.12
CA PHE A 134 -3.99 -19.01 12.09
C PHE A 134 -3.96 -17.64 11.40
N SER A 135 -4.53 -16.65 12.05
CA SER A 135 -4.34 -15.25 11.67
C SER A 135 -4.19 -14.35 12.88
N PHE A 136 -3.55 -13.20 12.67
CA PHE A 136 -3.40 -12.12 13.65
C PHE A 136 -4.17 -10.89 13.17
N PHE A 137 -4.88 -10.27 14.09
CA PHE A 137 -5.64 -9.04 13.83
C PHE A 137 -5.61 -8.14 15.06
N ASP A 138 -5.66 -6.83 14.83
CA ASP A 138 -5.62 -5.82 15.90
C ASP A 138 -7.01 -5.28 16.19
N LEU A 139 -7.29 -5.04 17.45
CA LEU A 139 -8.53 -4.41 17.91
C LEU A 139 -8.31 -2.93 18.23
N GLY A 140 -9.09 -2.07 17.59
CA GLY A 140 -9.34 -0.68 17.98
C GLY A 140 -10.53 -0.58 18.95
N ALA A 141 -11.03 0.65 19.17
CA ALA A 141 -12.17 0.86 20.06
C ALA A 141 -13.49 0.51 19.37
N ASP A 142 -13.64 0.92 18.11
CA ASP A 142 -14.80 0.71 17.25
C ASP A 142 -14.46 -0.11 15.99
N SER A 143 -13.22 -0.59 15.84
CA SER A 143 -12.82 -1.32 14.64
C SER A 143 -11.80 -2.43 14.87
N SER A 144 -11.52 -3.21 13.84
CA SER A 144 -10.45 -4.21 13.83
C SER A 144 -9.71 -4.24 12.50
N ALA A 145 -8.46 -4.66 12.50
CA ALA A 145 -7.60 -4.72 11.32
C ALA A 145 -6.89 -6.06 11.16
N SER A 146 -7.01 -6.71 10.00
CA SER A 146 -6.38 -8.01 9.70
C SER A 146 -4.90 -7.86 9.34
N ILE A 147 -3.99 -8.46 10.10
CA ILE A 147 -2.55 -8.19 9.95
C ILE A 147 -1.85 -9.29 9.16
N LEU A 148 -2.07 -10.54 9.53
CA LEU A 148 -1.36 -11.68 8.93
C LEU A 148 -2.27 -12.91 8.93
N GLY A 149 -2.37 -13.58 7.78
CA GLY A 149 -3.06 -14.88 7.65
C GLY A 149 -2.11 -15.97 7.15
N VAL A 150 -2.07 -17.10 7.84
CA VAL A 150 -1.19 -18.23 7.58
C VAL A 150 -2.01 -19.51 7.56
N TYR A 151 -1.76 -20.38 6.58
CA TYR A 151 -2.39 -21.70 6.51
C TYR A 151 -1.41 -22.75 6.00
N ASP A 152 -1.67 -24.02 6.33
CA ASP A 152 -0.91 -25.15 5.82
C ASP A 152 -1.26 -25.35 4.34
N PRO A 153 -0.28 -25.28 3.41
CA PRO A 153 -0.53 -25.44 1.98
C PRO A 153 -1.26 -26.74 1.59
N ASP A 154 -1.14 -27.80 2.39
CA ASP A 154 -1.86 -29.07 2.18
C ASP A 154 -3.40 -28.91 2.32
N TYR A 155 -3.85 -27.84 2.99
CA TYR A 155 -5.26 -27.51 3.23
C TYR A 155 -5.79 -26.43 2.28
N ARG A 156 -5.07 -26.11 1.19
CA ARG A 156 -5.43 -25.05 0.24
C ARG A 156 -6.86 -25.14 -0.29
N GLN A 157 -7.38 -26.36 -0.48
CA GLN A 157 -8.75 -26.61 -0.96
C GLN A 157 -9.86 -26.08 -0.03
N TYR A 158 -9.57 -25.90 1.25
CA TYR A 158 -10.52 -25.41 2.26
C TYR A 158 -10.52 -23.87 2.40
N SER A 159 -9.64 -23.18 1.66
CA SER A 159 -9.52 -21.71 1.71
C SER A 159 -9.31 -21.17 3.13
N LEU A 160 -8.51 -21.84 3.96
CA LEU A 160 -8.40 -21.54 5.39
C LEU A 160 -7.95 -20.09 5.68
N GLY A 161 -7.10 -19.49 4.84
CA GLY A 161 -6.73 -18.08 5.01
C GLY A 161 -7.88 -17.08 4.74
N PHE A 162 -8.80 -17.40 3.83
CA PHE A 162 -10.01 -16.58 3.66
C PHE A 162 -11.03 -16.87 4.76
N TYR A 163 -11.09 -18.12 5.22
CA TYR A 163 -11.98 -18.51 6.31
C TYR A 163 -11.56 -17.88 7.65
N SER A 164 -10.28 -17.80 7.98
CA SER A 164 -9.81 -17.10 9.19
C SER A 164 -10.22 -15.63 9.19
N MET A 165 -10.13 -14.96 8.04
CA MET A 165 -10.62 -13.59 7.84
C MET A 165 -12.13 -13.45 8.12
N LEU A 166 -12.94 -14.44 7.74
CA LEU A 166 -14.38 -14.45 8.06
C LEU A 166 -14.64 -14.65 9.56
N LEU A 167 -13.81 -15.46 10.24
CA LEU A 167 -13.89 -15.63 11.70
C LEU A 167 -13.49 -14.35 12.44
N GLU A 168 -12.49 -13.61 11.96
CA GLU A 168 -12.14 -12.28 12.49
C GLU A 168 -13.34 -11.33 12.40
N MET A 169 -14.02 -11.29 11.25
CA MET A 169 -15.22 -10.47 11.06
C MET A 169 -16.36 -10.91 11.98
N GLU A 170 -16.61 -12.22 12.12
CA GLU A 170 -17.65 -12.75 13.01
C GLU A 170 -17.39 -12.36 14.46
N TYR A 171 -16.14 -12.47 14.91
CA TYR A 171 -15.73 -12.03 16.23
C TYR A 171 -15.90 -10.51 16.40
N SER A 172 -15.49 -9.72 15.40
CA SER A 172 -15.63 -8.27 15.41
C SER A 172 -17.09 -7.82 15.53
N MET A 173 -18.00 -8.49 14.81
CA MET A 173 -19.43 -8.27 14.93
C MET A 173 -19.96 -8.66 16.32
N SER A 174 -19.46 -9.76 16.90
CA SER A 174 -19.86 -10.17 18.26
C SER A 174 -19.45 -9.17 19.35
N LEU A 175 -18.40 -8.40 19.10
CA LEU A 175 -17.93 -7.31 19.96
C LEU A 175 -18.66 -5.98 19.69
N GLY A 176 -19.51 -5.90 18.67
CA GLY A 176 -20.21 -4.67 18.29
C GLY A 176 -19.33 -3.63 17.59
N LEU A 177 -18.19 -4.06 17.00
CA LEU A 177 -17.32 -3.16 16.24
C LEU A 177 -18.02 -2.72 14.95
N LYS A 178 -17.74 -1.48 14.52
CA LYS A 178 -18.36 -0.84 13.35
C LYS A 178 -17.61 -1.14 12.06
N TYR A 179 -16.29 -1.27 12.12
CA TYR A 179 -15.48 -1.44 10.92
C TYR A 179 -14.52 -2.61 11.01
N TYR A 180 -14.36 -3.31 9.90
CA TYR A 180 -13.31 -4.30 9.69
C TYR A 180 -12.40 -3.87 8.53
N TYR A 181 -11.12 -3.69 8.81
CA TYR A 181 -10.12 -3.29 7.82
C TYR A 181 -9.31 -4.54 7.40
N PRO A 182 -9.53 -5.11 6.21
CA PRO A 182 -8.74 -6.24 5.74
C PRO A 182 -7.38 -5.83 5.12
N GLY A 183 -7.10 -4.52 5.04
CA GLY A 183 -5.92 -3.95 4.37
C GLY A 183 -6.26 -3.35 3.01
N TYR A 184 -5.31 -3.36 2.07
CA TYR A 184 -5.52 -2.83 0.72
C TYR A 184 -5.79 -3.92 -0.33
N VAL A 185 -6.41 -3.50 -1.42
CA VAL A 185 -6.50 -4.24 -2.68
C VAL A 185 -5.66 -3.55 -3.76
N VAL A 186 -5.32 -4.32 -4.79
CA VAL A 186 -4.49 -3.85 -5.91
C VAL A 186 -5.25 -4.15 -7.20
N PRO A 187 -5.99 -3.17 -7.76
CA PRO A 187 -6.73 -3.35 -9.01
C PRO A 187 -5.82 -3.89 -10.12
N GLY A 188 -6.29 -4.90 -10.84
CA GLY A 188 -5.51 -5.54 -11.91
C GLY A 188 -4.50 -6.58 -11.41
N TYR A 189 -4.40 -6.80 -10.10
CA TYR A 189 -3.57 -7.85 -9.50
C TYR A 189 -4.40 -8.76 -8.59
N SER A 190 -4.99 -9.79 -9.22
CA SER A 190 -5.95 -10.75 -8.64
C SER A 190 -5.58 -11.34 -7.27
N ARG A 191 -4.27 -11.39 -6.95
CA ARG A 191 -3.76 -11.85 -5.67
C ARG A 191 -4.31 -11.06 -4.47
N PHE A 192 -4.58 -9.77 -4.62
CA PHE A 192 -5.06 -8.93 -3.51
C PHE A 192 -6.58 -8.72 -3.53
N GLU A 193 -7.23 -9.05 -4.64
CA GLU A 193 -8.68 -8.83 -4.84
C GLU A 193 -9.55 -9.79 -4.03
N TYR A 194 -8.99 -10.86 -3.43
CA TYR A 194 -9.77 -11.78 -2.60
C TYR A 194 -10.45 -11.09 -1.41
N LYS A 195 -9.89 -9.97 -0.92
CA LYS A 195 -10.49 -9.18 0.17
C LYS A 195 -11.85 -8.61 -0.20
N LEU A 196 -12.11 -8.36 -1.49
CA LEU A 196 -13.42 -7.93 -1.99
C LEU A 196 -14.50 -9.02 -1.88
N ARG A 197 -14.12 -10.28 -1.58
CA ARG A 197 -15.07 -11.39 -1.43
C ARG A 197 -15.82 -11.35 -0.10
N ILE A 198 -15.43 -10.51 0.85
CA ILE A 198 -16.08 -10.41 2.16
C ILE A 198 -17.45 -9.76 2.08
N GLY A 199 -17.65 -8.81 1.17
CA GLY A 199 -18.90 -8.07 1.07
C GLY A 199 -18.79 -6.81 0.20
N PRO A 200 -19.80 -5.92 0.25
CA PRO A 200 -19.73 -4.61 -0.35
C PRO A 200 -18.81 -3.71 0.49
N VAL A 201 -17.51 -3.80 0.22
CA VAL A 201 -16.50 -2.99 0.93
C VAL A 201 -16.52 -1.54 0.45
N GLU A 202 -16.02 -0.67 1.30
CA GLU A 202 -15.70 0.72 1.01
C GLU A 202 -14.20 0.87 0.71
N TYR A 203 -13.83 1.90 -0.04
CA TYR A 203 -12.43 2.30 -0.26
C TYR A 203 -12.17 3.69 0.26
N PHE A 204 -10.93 3.94 0.69
CA PHE A 204 -10.50 5.27 1.10
C PHE A 204 -10.23 6.15 -0.12
N HIS A 205 -11.03 7.19 -0.30
CA HIS A 205 -10.88 8.17 -1.37
C HIS A 205 -9.94 9.30 -0.93
N MET A 206 -8.71 9.30 -1.44
CA MET A 206 -7.64 10.19 -0.98
C MET A 206 -7.95 11.69 -1.11
N GLU A 207 -8.67 12.08 -2.17
CA GLU A 207 -8.97 13.49 -2.47
C GLU A 207 -9.94 14.08 -1.44
N THR A 208 -10.99 13.33 -1.08
CA THR A 208 -12.00 13.79 -0.12
C THR A 208 -11.71 13.39 1.31
N GLY A 209 -10.86 12.36 1.52
CA GLY A 209 -10.63 11.75 2.83
C GLY A 209 -11.81 10.92 3.33
N GLU A 210 -12.74 10.57 2.45
CA GLU A 210 -13.96 9.82 2.77
C GLU A 210 -13.83 8.35 2.39
N TRP A 211 -14.66 7.52 2.98
CA TRP A 211 -14.84 6.13 2.58
C TRP A 211 -16.05 6.03 1.67
N LEU A 212 -15.84 5.58 0.44
CA LEU A 212 -16.86 5.48 -0.59
C LEU A 212 -17.06 4.01 -1.00
N PRO A 213 -18.21 3.61 -1.55
CA PRO A 213 -18.41 2.24 -2.01
C PRO A 213 -17.36 1.83 -3.04
N TYR A 214 -16.67 0.69 -2.85
CA TYR A 214 -15.63 0.22 -3.79
C TYR A 214 -16.16 0.04 -5.21
N ALA A 215 -17.43 -0.36 -5.35
CA ALA A 215 -18.09 -0.51 -6.65
C ALA A 215 -18.24 0.81 -7.43
N ALA A 216 -18.03 1.97 -6.80
CA ALA A 216 -18.07 3.28 -7.44
C ALA A 216 -16.73 3.67 -8.10
N ILE A 217 -15.63 2.95 -7.83
CA ILE A 217 -14.32 3.22 -8.46
C ILE A 217 -14.43 2.98 -9.97
N LYS A 218 -13.99 3.97 -10.74
CA LYS A 218 -13.76 3.82 -12.18
C LYS A 218 -12.27 3.59 -12.45
N GLU A 219 -11.97 2.96 -13.58
CA GLU A 219 -10.59 2.64 -13.95
C GLU A 219 -9.76 3.92 -14.14
N GLU A 220 -10.34 4.96 -14.74
CA GLU A 220 -9.70 6.27 -14.91
C GLU A 220 -9.42 7.02 -13.60
N ASP A 221 -10.14 6.67 -12.52
CA ASP A 221 -9.98 7.26 -11.20
C ASP A 221 -8.91 6.52 -10.36
N ILE A 222 -8.40 5.38 -10.85
CA ILE A 222 -7.29 4.67 -10.19
C ILE A 222 -6.06 5.58 -10.25
N PRO A 223 -5.43 5.91 -9.10
CA PRO A 223 -4.39 6.96 -9.04
C PRO A 223 -3.24 6.78 -10.04
N ILE A 224 -2.74 5.55 -10.22
CA ILE A 224 -1.61 5.28 -11.12
C ILE A 224 -1.98 5.51 -12.60
N GLU A 225 -3.24 5.22 -12.98
CA GLU A 225 -3.74 5.45 -14.33
C GLU A 225 -4.08 6.92 -14.55
N LYS A 226 -4.71 7.58 -13.56
CA LYS A 226 -4.92 9.03 -13.57
C LYS A 226 -3.62 9.81 -13.75
N MET A 227 -2.56 9.48 -12.99
CA MET A 227 -1.23 10.09 -13.15
C MET A 227 -0.68 9.91 -14.57
N ARG A 228 -0.77 8.69 -15.10
CA ARG A 228 -0.27 8.38 -16.45
C ARG A 228 -0.98 9.22 -17.52
N GLU A 229 -2.30 9.30 -17.47
CA GLU A 229 -3.09 10.04 -18.45
C GLU A 229 -2.82 11.54 -18.38
N LYS A 230 -2.81 12.10 -17.16
CA LYS A 230 -2.54 13.52 -16.93
C LYS A 230 -1.13 13.89 -17.43
N LEU A 231 -0.10 13.11 -17.09
CA LEU A 231 1.27 13.37 -17.56
C LEU A 231 1.42 13.23 -19.08
N LYS A 232 0.71 12.29 -19.72
CA LYS A 232 0.64 12.21 -21.19
C LYS A 232 0.00 13.46 -21.81
N ALA A 233 -0.99 14.06 -21.15
CA ALA A 233 -1.61 15.30 -21.64
C ALA A 233 -0.59 16.44 -21.73
N VAL A 234 0.23 16.64 -20.69
CA VAL A 234 1.34 17.62 -20.71
C VAL A 234 2.36 17.28 -21.80
N GLN A 235 2.75 16.01 -21.91
CA GLN A 235 3.68 15.55 -22.94
C GLN A 235 3.18 15.89 -24.36
N GLN A 236 1.87 15.71 -24.62
CA GLN A 236 1.26 16.07 -25.90
C GLN A 236 1.35 17.58 -26.18
N LYS A 237 1.13 18.43 -25.18
CA LYS A 237 1.27 19.89 -25.33
C LYS A 237 2.71 20.31 -25.68
N LEU A 238 3.69 19.56 -25.21
CA LEU A 238 5.12 19.83 -25.46
C LEU A 238 5.66 19.24 -26.77
N SER A 239 4.88 18.40 -27.48
CA SER A 239 5.33 17.66 -28.67
C SER A 239 5.79 18.54 -29.85
N GLY A 240 5.30 19.78 -29.94
CA GLY A 240 5.71 20.75 -30.96
C GLY A 240 6.96 21.57 -30.59
N SER A 241 7.49 21.39 -29.37
CA SER A 241 8.69 22.09 -28.91
C SER A 241 9.97 21.33 -29.26
N LYS A 242 11.13 21.98 -29.09
CA LYS A 242 12.45 21.31 -29.20
C LYS A 242 12.80 20.48 -27.95
N LEU A 243 11.93 20.49 -26.94
CA LEU A 243 12.16 19.79 -25.67
C LEU A 243 11.66 18.34 -25.78
N TYR A 244 12.57 17.39 -25.62
CA TYR A 244 12.21 15.98 -25.55
C TYR A 244 11.76 15.63 -24.12
N CYS A 245 10.46 15.41 -23.94
CA CYS A 245 9.91 14.95 -22.67
C CYS A 245 9.46 13.49 -22.74
N ARG A 246 9.73 12.73 -21.68
CA ARG A 246 9.40 11.30 -21.60
C ARG A 246 8.74 10.95 -20.28
N VAL A 247 7.62 10.24 -20.35
CA VAL A 247 7.02 9.61 -19.17
C VAL A 247 7.93 8.47 -18.70
N GLN A 248 8.38 8.54 -17.45
CA GLN A 248 9.20 7.55 -16.78
C GLN A 248 8.50 7.10 -15.49
N TYR A 249 8.78 5.85 -15.10
CA TYR A 249 8.38 5.35 -13.78
C TYR A 249 9.53 5.52 -12.81
N TYR A 250 9.20 5.78 -11.55
CA TYR A 250 10.16 6.11 -10.52
C TYR A 250 10.11 5.07 -9.39
N PRO A 251 10.97 4.03 -9.40
CA PRO A 251 10.93 2.93 -8.42
C PRO A 251 11.40 3.31 -7.02
N LEU A 252 11.97 4.51 -6.82
CA LEU A 252 12.48 4.96 -5.52
C LEU A 252 11.51 5.89 -4.79
N PHE A 253 10.25 5.98 -5.22
CA PHE A 253 9.22 6.87 -4.65
C PHE A 253 8.93 6.61 -3.16
N GLU A 254 9.22 5.40 -2.65
CA GLU A 254 9.03 5.03 -1.24
C GLU A 254 10.21 5.43 -0.34
N ALA A 255 11.17 6.22 -0.84
CA ALA A 255 12.33 6.63 -0.05
C ALA A 255 11.95 7.28 1.29
N SER A 256 10.82 8.00 1.34
CA SER A 256 10.27 8.60 2.56
C SER A 256 9.87 7.58 3.63
N LEU A 257 9.55 6.33 3.25
CA LEU A 257 9.18 5.26 4.21
C LEU A 257 10.40 4.64 4.89
N PHE A 258 11.55 4.64 4.21
CA PHE A 258 12.75 3.90 4.62
C PHE A 258 13.90 4.79 5.09
N SER A 259 13.89 6.08 4.75
CA SER A 259 15.00 6.97 5.08
C SER A 259 14.93 7.49 6.52
N PHE A 260 16.07 7.44 7.21
CA PHE A 260 16.29 8.10 8.50
C PHE A 260 16.50 9.62 8.34
N TRP A 261 16.81 10.09 7.14
CA TRP A 261 17.08 11.49 6.84
C TRP A 261 15.80 12.20 6.42
N ARG A 262 15.49 13.34 7.07
CA ARG A 262 14.44 14.26 6.61
C ARG A 262 14.93 15.03 5.37
N ALA A 263 14.94 14.37 4.22
CA ALA A 263 15.08 15.02 2.92
C ALA A 263 13.71 15.07 2.24
N ASN A 264 13.53 16.07 1.37
CA ASN A 264 12.32 16.22 0.56
C ASN A 264 12.41 15.30 -0.67
N TYR A 265 12.40 13.98 -0.45
CA TYR A 265 12.45 13.01 -1.54
C TYR A 265 11.25 13.15 -2.46
N LEU A 266 11.48 12.94 -3.76
CA LEU A 266 10.39 12.82 -4.71
C LEU A 266 9.60 11.53 -4.41
N ASP A 267 8.29 11.61 -4.24
CA ASP A 267 7.45 10.48 -3.83
C ASP A 267 6.36 10.13 -4.87
N PHE A 268 6.56 10.57 -6.12
CA PHE A 268 5.67 10.29 -7.24
C PHE A 268 6.16 9.08 -8.03
N PRO A 269 5.34 8.02 -8.22
CA PRO A 269 5.75 6.79 -8.92
C PRO A 269 5.87 6.97 -10.45
N ILE A 270 5.28 8.04 -10.99
CA ILE A 270 5.34 8.37 -12.42
C ILE A 270 5.70 9.85 -12.54
N VAL A 271 6.63 10.14 -13.44
CA VAL A 271 7.06 11.50 -13.76
C VAL A 271 7.08 11.70 -15.27
N LEU A 272 6.88 12.93 -15.70
CA LEU A 272 7.27 13.37 -17.04
C LEU A 272 8.63 14.05 -16.91
N ASN A 273 9.68 13.37 -17.34
CA ASN A 273 11.02 13.93 -17.35
C ASN A 273 11.17 14.86 -18.56
N CYS A 274 11.44 16.13 -18.28
CA CYS A 274 11.62 17.20 -19.25
C CYS A 274 12.99 17.87 -19.10
N THR A 275 13.99 17.11 -18.63
CA THR A 275 15.36 17.60 -18.45
C THR A 275 16.06 17.72 -19.80
N PRO A 276 16.52 18.92 -20.21
CA PRO A 276 17.37 19.07 -21.40
C PRO A 276 18.70 18.32 -21.24
N GLU A 277 19.29 17.83 -22.34
CA GLU A 277 20.52 17.03 -22.31
C GLU A 277 21.72 17.73 -21.64
N ASN A 278 21.80 19.06 -21.74
CA ASN A 278 22.89 19.86 -21.17
C ASN A 278 22.55 20.45 -19.79
N ARG A 279 21.58 19.88 -19.07
CA ARG A 279 21.13 20.37 -17.76
C ARG A 279 21.47 19.35 -16.67
N ASP A 280 22.27 19.78 -15.70
CA ASP A 280 22.69 18.92 -14.58
C ASP A 280 21.57 18.66 -13.55
N ARG A 281 20.61 19.57 -13.43
CA ARG A 281 19.49 19.47 -12.46
C ARG A 281 18.22 18.96 -13.14
N PRO A 282 17.74 17.75 -12.80
CA PRO A 282 16.52 17.22 -13.36
C PRO A 282 15.33 18.17 -13.21
N LEU A 283 14.54 18.26 -14.28
CA LEU A 283 13.32 19.05 -14.33
C LEU A 283 12.17 18.11 -14.70
N LEU A 284 11.27 17.92 -13.74
CA LEU A 284 10.22 16.90 -13.81
C LEU A 284 8.86 17.57 -13.68
N VAL A 285 7.89 17.10 -14.46
CA VAL A 285 6.47 17.37 -14.19
C VAL A 285 5.89 16.15 -13.49
N VAL A 286 5.23 16.39 -12.37
CA VAL A 286 4.50 15.37 -11.60
C VAL A 286 3.02 15.74 -11.53
N PHE A 287 2.18 14.75 -11.27
CA PHE A 287 0.74 14.98 -11.08
C PHE A 287 0.32 14.48 -9.71
N ASP A 288 -0.25 15.37 -8.90
CA ASP A 288 -0.73 15.07 -7.56
C ASP A 288 -2.20 14.67 -7.62
N THR A 289 -2.47 13.37 -7.48
CA THR A 289 -3.84 12.83 -7.47
C THR A 289 -4.62 13.19 -6.22
N LYS A 290 -4.01 13.70 -5.16
CA LYS A 290 -4.73 14.14 -3.95
C LYS A 290 -5.35 15.52 -4.14
N HIS A 291 -4.68 16.38 -4.91
CA HIS A 291 -5.06 17.78 -5.10
C HIS A 291 -5.41 18.11 -6.56
N ASP A 292 -5.52 17.10 -7.42
CA ASP A 292 -5.83 17.16 -8.87
C ASP A 292 -5.05 18.22 -9.68
N HIS A 293 -3.75 18.40 -9.41
CA HIS A 293 -2.92 19.38 -10.11
C HIS A 293 -1.56 18.83 -10.54
N TYR A 294 -0.99 19.48 -11.55
CA TYR A 294 0.38 19.28 -12.01
C TYR A 294 1.33 20.15 -11.18
N SER A 295 2.50 19.62 -10.87
CA SER A 295 3.61 20.39 -10.29
C SER A 295 4.85 20.28 -11.17
N LEU A 296 5.48 21.42 -11.44
CA LEU A 296 6.80 21.49 -12.07
C LEU A 296 7.86 21.56 -10.97
N VAL A 297 8.68 20.52 -10.88
CA VAL A 297 9.67 20.36 -9.82
C VAL A 297 11.08 20.28 -10.38
N GLN A 298 11.99 21.01 -9.75
CA GLN A 298 13.42 20.87 -9.97
C GLN A 298 14.01 19.97 -8.87
N CYS A 299 14.76 18.97 -9.30
CA CYS A 299 15.38 18.00 -8.41
C CYS A 299 16.91 18.01 -8.51
N SER A 300 17.52 17.32 -7.55
CA SER A 300 18.93 16.95 -7.52
C SER A 300 19.05 15.46 -7.21
N ASN A 301 20.16 14.85 -7.64
CA ASN A 301 20.49 13.50 -7.22
C ASN A 301 20.86 13.51 -5.73
N PHE A 302 20.44 12.47 -5.01
CA PHE A 302 20.95 12.15 -3.69
C PHE A 302 22.25 11.34 -3.85
N ASP A 303 23.28 11.71 -3.09
CA ASP A 303 24.66 11.23 -3.35
C ASP A 303 24.86 9.72 -3.14
N ASP A 304 24.03 9.06 -2.33
CA ASP A 304 24.11 7.60 -2.13
C ASP A 304 22.72 6.96 -1.95
N PRO A 305 22.09 6.45 -3.02
CA PRO A 305 20.81 5.75 -2.93
C PRO A 305 20.92 4.41 -2.19
N ASN A 306 22.12 3.83 -2.06
CA ASN A 306 22.32 2.53 -1.42
C ASN A 306 22.09 2.55 0.10
N ILE A 307 22.05 3.75 0.69
CA ILE A 307 21.63 3.97 2.08
C ILE A 307 20.16 3.57 2.27
N VAL A 308 19.33 3.72 1.24
CA VAL A 308 17.88 3.51 1.32
C VAL A 308 17.45 2.24 0.60
N PHE A 309 18.05 1.94 -0.56
CA PHE A 309 17.68 0.80 -1.41
C PHE A 309 18.88 -0.10 -1.66
N ASN A 310 18.72 -1.41 -1.58
CA ASN A 310 19.83 -2.31 -1.90
C ASN A 310 20.17 -2.33 -3.41
N GLU A 311 21.43 -2.60 -3.76
CA GLU A 311 21.90 -2.65 -5.15
C GLU A 311 21.12 -3.65 -6.01
N GLY A 312 20.74 -4.80 -5.45
CA GLY A 312 19.98 -5.82 -6.15
C GLY A 312 18.62 -5.32 -6.64
N TYR A 313 17.95 -4.47 -5.85
CA TYR A 313 16.71 -3.81 -6.23
C TYR A 313 16.95 -2.82 -7.37
N LEU A 314 17.94 -1.95 -7.23
CA LEU A 314 18.26 -0.92 -8.23
C LEU A 314 18.61 -1.52 -9.60
N ASN A 315 19.34 -2.64 -9.61
CA ASN A 315 19.74 -3.35 -10.82
C ASN A 315 18.58 -3.97 -11.61
N ASN A 316 17.37 -4.06 -11.03
CA ASN A 316 16.20 -4.55 -11.75
C ASN A 316 15.60 -3.51 -12.71
N PHE A 317 16.01 -2.24 -12.65
CA PHE A 317 15.37 -1.17 -13.39
C PHE A 317 16.30 -0.60 -14.47
N SER A 318 15.89 -0.71 -15.74
CA SER A 318 16.63 -0.10 -16.85
C SER A 318 16.46 1.43 -16.88
N PRO A 319 17.55 2.22 -16.93
CA PRO A 319 17.49 3.69 -17.03
C PRO A 319 16.76 4.21 -18.27
N THR A 320 16.56 3.35 -19.28
CA THR A 320 15.75 3.72 -20.44
C THR A 320 14.30 3.98 -20.01
N ARG A 321 13.68 3.09 -19.23
CA ARG A 321 12.26 3.18 -18.86
C ARG A 321 12.04 3.84 -17.50
N PHE A 322 13.02 3.74 -16.60
CA PHE A 322 12.89 4.14 -15.22
C PHE A 322 13.81 5.31 -14.88
N LEU A 323 13.36 6.19 -13.99
CA LEU A 323 14.22 7.17 -13.34
C LEU A 323 14.89 6.48 -12.14
N THR A 324 16.15 6.08 -12.28
CA THR A 324 16.82 5.20 -11.31
C THR A 324 17.69 5.92 -10.28
N SER A 325 17.84 7.24 -10.39
CA SER A 325 18.56 8.06 -9.42
C SER A 325 17.61 8.53 -8.32
N LEU A 326 18.03 8.45 -7.05
CA LEU A 326 17.23 8.96 -5.93
C LEU A 326 17.14 10.50 -6.03
N MET A 327 15.91 11.02 -6.07
CA MET A 327 15.64 12.43 -6.36
C MET A 327 15.26 13.14 -5.07
N VAL A 328 15.86 14.31 -4.85
CA VAL A 328 15.44 15.27 -3.82
C VAL A 328 14.85 16.48 -4.53
N VAL A 329 13.63 16.87 -4.16
CA VAL A 329 12.96 18.06 -4.69
C VAL A 329 13.55 19.30 -4.03
N ASN A 330 14.25 20.12 -4.79
CA ASN A 330 14.88 21.34 -4.29
C ASN A 330 13.98 22.57 -4.44
N ALA A 331 13.15 22.62 -5.47
CA ALA A 331 12.28 23.75 -5.74
C ALA A 331 10.99 23.34 -6.49
N PHE A 332 9.90 23.99 -6.14
CA PHE A 332 8.63 23.97 -6.87
C PHE A 332 8.55 25.24 -7.71
N TRP A 333 8.50 25.08 -9.03
CA TRP A 333 8.51 26.21 -9.96
C TRP A 333 7.11 26.70 -10.31
N ALA A 334 6.16 25.78 -10.41
CA ALA A 334 4.77 26.09 -10.73
C ALA A 334 3.85 24.94 -10.32
N ALA A 335 2.58 25.28 -10.09
CA ALA A 335 1.48 24.33 -9.97
C ALA A 335 0.28 24.86 -10.78
N SER A 336 -0.40 23.98 -11.50
CA SER A 336 -1.63 24.30 -12.25
C SER A 336 -2.46 23.02 -12.44
N ASP A 337 -3.78 23.15 -12.56
CA ASP A 337 -4.67 22.06 -12.97
C ASP A 337 -4.75 21.90 -14.50
N ASN A 338 -4.16 22.84 -15.25
CA ASN A 338 -4.20 22.91 -16.69
C ASN A 338 -2.86 22.44 -17.31
N PRO A 339 -2.88 21.38 -18.15
CA PRO A 339 -1.65 20.87 -18.77
C PRO A 339 -0.98 21.87 -19.73
N GLN A 340 -1.74 22.80 -20.31
CA GLN A 340 -1.21 23.82 -21.21
C GLN A 340 -0.37 24.86 -20.45
N GLU A 341 -0.86 25.35 -19.32
CA GLU A 341 -0.16 26.34 -18.50
C GLU A 341 1.16 25.80 -17.95
N VAL A 342 1.19 24.52 -17.55
CA VAL A 342 2.43 23.86 -17.11
C VAL A 342 3.44 23.75 -18.25
N ALA A 343 2.98 23.40 -19.45
CA ALA A 343 3.84 23.31 -20.62
C ALA A 343 4.43 24.68 -21.00
N GLU A 344 3.62 25.74 -20.99
CA GLU A 344 4.06 27.11 -21.26
C GLU A 344 5.06 27.59 -20.19
N THR A 345 4.73 27.41 -18.91
CA THR A 345 5.61 27.80 -17.79
C THR A 345 6.96 27.07 -17.84
N LEU A 346 6.97 25.79 -18.22
CA LEU A 346 8.19 25.03 -18.42
C LEU A 346 9.07 25.64 -19.52
N LEU A 347 8.50 25.96 -20.67
CA LEU A 347 9.22 26.54 -21.80
C LEU A 347 9.74 27.95 -21.47
N ASP A 348 8.93 28.77 -20.82
CA ASP A 348 9.31 30.13 -20.40
C ASP A 348 10.47 30.13 -19.41
N ASN A 349 10.43 29.24 -18.41
CA ASN A 349 11.52 29.13 -17.44
C ASN A 349 12.83 28.65 -18.10
N LEU A 350 12.75 27.72 -19.05
CA LEU A 350 13.93 27.28 -19.80
C LEU A 350 14.53 28.38 -20.69
N GLN A 351 13.69 29.26 -21.26
CA GLN A 351 14.18 30.41 -22.03
C GLN A 351 14.89 31.44 -21.14
N ARG A 352 14.34 31.72 -19.95
CA ARG A 352 14.93 32.69 -19.00
C ARG A 352 16.28 32.28 -18.43
N GLU A 353 16.57 30.98 -18.35
CA GLU A 353 17.88 30.51 -17.90
C GLU A 353 18.94 30.50 -19.03
N GLN A 354 18.53 30.59 -20.30
CA GLN A 354 19.43 30.62 -21.45
C GLN A 354 19.80 32.04 -21.92
N GLY A 355 19.04 33.05 -21.51
CA GLY A 355 19.31 34.47 -21.76
C GLY A 355 19.90 35.15 -20.54
#